data_AF-A0A3B0T4Y4-F1
#
_entry.id   AF-A0A3B0T4Y4-F1
#
_cell.length_a   1.000
_cell.length_b   1.000
_cell.length_c   1.000
_cell.angle_alpha   90.00
_cell.angle_beta   90.00
_cell.angle_gamma   90.00
#
_symmetry.space_group_name_H-M   'P 1'
#
loop_
_entity.id
_entity.type
_entity.pdbx_description
1 polymer ?
#
loop_
_entity_poly.entity_id
_entity_poly.type
_entity_poly.pdbx_seq_one_letter_code
_entity_poly.pdbx_strand_id
1 'polypeptide(L)'
;MTSDNFTLGLRGEYFATHSDGGTDDPSVFAATLTESYTIENFILKPEIRLDSWTNDTPYFDNDGVASKSLSNFLIAAIYSF
;
A
#
# COMPACT_ATOMS: atom_id res chain seq x y z
N MET A 1 -3.40 5.26 -26.69
CA MET A 1 -1.95 5.02 -26.83
C MET A 1 -1.33 5.32 -25.48
N THR A 2 -1.37 4.38 -24.54
CA THR A 2 -0.62 4.47 -23.29
C THR A 2 0.84 4.25 -23.68
N SER A 3 1.60 5.34 -23.71
CA SER A 3 3.01 5.42 -24.09
C SER A 3 3.83 4.30 -23.45
N ASP A 4 4.71 3.64 -24.22
CA ASP A 4 5.58 2.52 -23.78
C ASP A 4 6.40 2.83 -22.50
N ASN A 5 6.47 4.11 -22.13
CA ASN A 5 7.17 4.64 -20.98
C ASN A 5 6.32 4.70 -19.70
N PHE A 6 5.02 4.43 -19.77
CA PHE A 6 4.11 4.57 -18.63
C PHE A 6 3.39 3.24 -18.34
N THR A 7 3.46 2.80 -17.09
CA THR A 7 2.71 1.65 -16.60
C THR A 7 2.01 1.98 -15.29
N LEU A 8 0.84 1.38 -15.08
CA LEU A 8 0.05 1.52 -13.86
C LEU A 8 -0.21 0.13 -13.28
N GLY A 9 0.07 -0.04 -12.00
CA GLY A 9 -0.17 -1.26 -11.24
C GLY A 9 -1.18 -1.02 -10.13
N LEU A 10 -2.14 -1.93 -10.00
CA LEU A 10 -3.08 -1.98 -8.87
C LEU A 10 -2.90 -3.33 -8.17
N ARG A 11 -2.72 -3.31 -6.85
CA ARG A 11 -2.60 -4.50 -6.02
C ARG A 11 -3.58 -4.42 -4.86
N GLY A 12 -4.41 -5.45 -4.70
CA GLY A 12 -5.22 -5.68 -3.51
C GLY A 12 -4.60 -6.79 -2.67
N GLU A 13 -4.51 -6.58 -1.36
CA GLU A 13 -3.95 -7.54 -0.41
C GLU A 13 -4.95 -7.73 0.74
N TYR A 14 -5.10 -8.96 1.21
CA TYR A 14 -5.94 -9.30 2.36
C TYR A 14 -5.18 -10.28 3.24
N PHE A 15 -5.00 -9.92 4.50
CA PHE A 15 -4.36 -10.76 5.50
C PHE A 15 -5.29 -10.88 6.71
N ALA A 16 -5.38 -12.08 7.28
CA ALA A 16 -6.15 -12.31 8.50
C ALA A 16 -5.30 -13.16 9.45
N THR A 17 -5.40 -12.88 10.74
CA THR A 17 -4.88 -13.81 11.74
C THR A 17 -5.84 -14.99 11.87
N HIS A 18 -5.33 -16.14 12.31
CA HIS A 18 -6.17 -17.29 12.62
C HIS A 18 -5.79 -17.82 13.99
N SER A 19 -6.75 -17.82 14.93
CA SER A 19 -6.58 -18.36 16.28
C SER A 19 -7.53 -19.54 16.52
N ASP A 20 -7.09 -20.52 17.31
CA ASP A 20 -7.92 -21.68 17.65
C ASP A 20 -9.08 -21.23 18.56
N GLY A 21 -10.29 -21.23 18.02
CA GLY A 21 -11.52 -20.74 18.68
C GLY A 21 -11.87 -19.26 18.45
N GLY A 22 -11.14 -18.54 17.59
CA GLY A 22 -11.41 -17.13 17.28
C GLY A 22 -12.66 -16.93 16.43
N THR A 23 -13.66 -16.21 16.96
CA THR A 23 -14.85 -15.77 16.19
C THR A 23 -14.74 -14.35 15.65
N ASP A 24 -13.66 -13.64 16.01
CA ASP A 24 -13.44 -12.23 15.69
C ASP A 24 -11.95 -11.93 15.43
N ASP A 25 -11.29 -12.83 14.69
CA ASP A 25 -9.87 -12.65 14.36
C ASP A 25 -9.66 -11.39 13.50
N PRO A 26 -8.70 -10.53 13.84
CA PRO A 26 -8.45 -9.32 13.08
C PRO A 26 -7.94 -9.64 11.68
N SER A 27 -8.37 -8.80 10.74
CA SER A 27 -7.87 -8.82 9.37
C SER A 27 -7.58 -7.41 8.89
N VAL A 28 -6.74 -7.34 7.86
CA VAL A 28 -6.36 -6.11 7.18
C VAL A 28 -6.56 -6.27 5.70
N PHE A 29 -7.25 -5.31 5.11
CA PHE A 29 -7.29 -5.11 3.68
C PHE A 29 -6.36 -3.95 3.31
N ALA A 30 -5.53 -4.15 2.29
CA ALA A 30 -4.68 -3.12 1.74
C ALA A 30 -4.89 -2.97 0.23
N ALA A 31 -4.96 -1.73 -0.23
CA ALA A 31 -4.98 -1.39 -1.65
C ALA A 31 -3.76 -0.53 -1.98
N THR A 32 -3.00 -0.94 -2.99
CA THR A 32 -1.80 -0.23 -3.46
C THR A 32 -1.98 0.15 -4.93
N LEU A 33 -1.78 1.43 -5.24
CA LEU A 33 -1.74 1.96 -6.60
C LEU A 33 -0.34 2.49 -6.86
N THR A 34 0.32 1.95 -7.88
CA THR A 34 1.70 2.29 -8.25
C THR A 34 1.73 2.75 -9.69
N GLU A 35 2.25 3.94 -9.92
CA GLU A 35 2.59 4.42 -11.26
C GLU A 35 4.08 4.21 -11.50
N SER A 36 4.47 3.87 -12.72
CA SER A 36 5.87 3.77 -13.11
C SER A 36 6.08 4.44 -14.46
N TYR A 37 6.89 5.49 -14.44
CA TYR A 37 7.26 6.26 -15.62
C TYR A 37 8.75 6.13 -15.91
N THR A 38 9.09 5.60 -17.07
CA THR A 38 10.45 5.31 -17.51
C THR A 38 10.90 6.31 -18.58
N ILE A 39 12.07 6.91 -18.39
CA ILE A 39 12.74 7.79 -19.35
C ILE A 39 14.18 7.29 -19.48
N GLU A 40 14.48 6.62 -20.59
CA GLU A 40 15.81 6.02 -20.83
C GLU A 40 16.25 5.13 -19.65
N ASN A 41 17.27 5.56 -18.92
CA ASN A 41 17.88 4.86 -17.79
C ASN A 41 17.28 5.25 -16.44
N PHE A 42 16.26 6.10 -16.44
CA PHE A 42 15.63 6.63 -15.24
C PHE A 42 14.18 6.17 -15.11
N ILE A 43 13.76 5.83 -13.89
CA ILE A 43 12.37 5.47 -13.57
C ILE A 43 11.91 6.31 -12.38
N LEU A 44 10.79 7.00 -12.55
CA LEU A 44 10.03 7.62 -11.46
C LEU A 44 8.84 6.72 -11.13
N LYS A 45 8.68 6.40 -9.84
CA LYS A 45 7.66 5.46 -9.38
C LYS A 45 6.96 5.97 -8.12
N PRO A 46 5.89 6.79 -8.26
CA PRO A 46 5.04 7.12 -7.13
C PRO A 46 4.11 5.95 -6.79
N GLU A 47 3.89 5.75 -5.49
CA GLU A 47 3.03 4.72 -4.93
C GLU A 47 2.18 5.30 -3.80
N ILE A 48 0.90 4.97 -3.81
CA ILE A 48 -0.01 5.17 -2.67
C ILE A 48 -0.53 3.83 -2.19
N ARG A 49 -0.52 3.63 -0.87
CA ARG A 49 -1.06 2.44 -0.21
C ARG A 49 -2.01 2.83 0.90
N LEU A 50 -3.15 2.15 0.95
CA LEU A 50 -4.22 2.37 1.92
C LEU A 50 -4.52 1.07 2.63
N ASP A 51 -4.42 1.07 3.95
CA ASP A 51 -4.67 -0.09 4.81
C ASP A 51 -5.87 0.17 5.72
N SER A 52 -6.67 -0.86 5.95
CA SER A 52 -7.77 -0.84 6.92
C SER A 52 -7.87 -2.16 7.65
N TRP A 53 -7.75 -2.09 8.97
CA TRP A 53 -8.03 -3.20 9.89
C TRP A 53 -9.51 -3.27 10.24
N THR A 54 -9.98 -4.49 10.55
CA THR A 54 -11.35 -4.75 10.99
C THR A 54 -11.53 -4.40 12.47
N ASN A 55 -10.94 -5.21 13.36
CA ASN A 55 -11.22 -5.20 14.80
C ASN A 55 -9.94 -4.98 15.65
N ASP A 56 -8.88 -4.47 15.02
CA ASP A 56 -7.62 -4.08 15.66
C ASP A 56 -7.22 -2.66 15.25
N THR A 57 -6.37 -2.02 16.06
CA THR A 57 -5.88 -0.64 15.85
C THR A 57 -4.36 -0.57 16.01
N PRO A 58 -3.59 -1.25 15.15
CA PRO A 58 -2.13 -1.34 15.33
C PRO A 58 -1.38 -0.07 14.92
N TYR A 59 -2.06 0.92 14.32
CA TYR A 59 -1.45 2.17 13.89
C TYR A 59 -1.70 3.30 14.90
N PHE A 60 -0.97 4.40 14.73
CA PHE A 60 -1.22 5.65 15.43
C PHE A 60 -1.55 6.74 14.41
N ASP A 61 -2.55 7.56 14.70
CA ASP A 61 -2.84 8.75 13.92
C ASP A 61 -1.90 9.91 14.28
N ASN A 62 -2.12 11.07 13.67
CA ASN A 62 -1.28 12.26 13.89
C ASN A 62 -1.38 12.83 15.32
N ASP A 63 -2.44 12.48 16.06
CA ASP A 63 -2.65 12.87 17.44
C ASP A 63 -2.08 11.83 18.43
N GLY A 64 -1.47 10.75 17.91
CA GLY A 64 -0.90 9.66 18.69
C GLY A 64 -1.96 8.68 19.23
N VAL A 65 -3.19 8.73 18.73
CA VAL A 65 -4.28 7.84 19.12
C VAL A 65 -4.27 6.59 18.25
N ALA A 66 -4.60 5.44 18.85
CA ALA A 66 -4.68 4.18 18.13
C ALA A 66 -5.70 4.25 16.99
N SER A 67 -5.31 3.78 15.80
CA SER A 67 -6.08 3.84 14.57
C SER A 67 -6.07 2.50 13.84
N LYS A 68 -7.20 2.20 13.19
CA LYS A 68 -7.38 1.03 12.32
C LYS A 68 -6.91 1.25 10.88
N SER A 69 -6.59 2.49 10.50
CA SER A 69 -6.27 2.85 9.12
C SER A 69 -4.92 3.53 8.99
N LEU A 70 -4.22 3.23 7.90
CA LEU A 70 -2.96 3.86 7.52
C LEU A 70 -3.00 4.22 6.04
N SER A 71 -2.58 5.45 5.73
CA SER A 71 -2.32 5.89 4.36
C SER A 71 -0.84 6.17 4.22
N ASN A 72 -0.19 5.55 3.24
CA ASN A 72 1.21 5.77 2.92
C ASN A 72 1.35 6.28 1.49
N PHE A 73 2.25 7.25 1.29
CA PHE A 73 2.63 7.74 -0.02
C PHE A 73 4.16 7.76 -0.12
N LEU A 74 4.69 7.12 -1.15
CA LEU A 74 6.12 6.99 -1.40
C LEU A 74 6.42 7.36 -2.85
N ILE A 75 7.55 8.03 -3.06
CA ILE A 75 8.09 8.29 -4.40
C ILE A 75 9.47 7.63 -4.46
N ALA A 76 9.65 6.72 -5.42
CA ALA A 76 10.94 6.14 -5.75
C ALA A 76 11.49 6.75 -7.04
N ALA A 77 12.78 7.04 -7.04
CA ALA A 77 13.55 7.45 -8.21
C ALA A 77 14.70 6.45 -8.40
N ILE A 78 14.74 5.77 -9.56
CA ILE A 78 15.66 4.67 -9.84
C ILE A 78 16.46 5.03 -11.09
N TYR A 79 17.78 4.89 -11.03
CA TYR A 79 18.68 5.10 -12.16
C TYR A 79 19.53 3.86 -12.41
N SER A 80 19.69 3.49 -13.68
CA SER A 80 20.44 2.31 -14.13
C SER A 80 21.67 2.73 -14.96
N PHE A 81 22.83 2.12 -14.70
CA PHE A 81 24.11 2.42 -15.37
C PHE A 81 24.56 1.28 -16.29
#